data_AF-A0A379SPP0-F1
#
_entry.id   AF-A0A379SPP0-F1
#
_cell.length_a   1.000
_cell.length_b   1.000
_cell.length_c   1.000
_cell.angle_alpha   90.00
_cell.angle_beta   90.00
_cell.angle_gamma   90.00
#
_symmetry.space_group_name_H-M   'P 1'
#
loop_
_entity.id
_entity.type
_entity.pdbx_description
1 polymer ?
#
loop_
_entity_poly.entity_id
_entity_poly.type
_entity_poly.pdbx_seq_one_letter_code
_entity_poly.pdbx_strand_id
1 'polypeptide(L)'
;MSGCTRRWRGRPKIELAFHTPETVSSWSARWSGTELRQYDLEDMFWRWSERFPSLAPMERWMTESQPFWTVMAETDALARESTESVRQLERWMVPNKLTARSRV
;
A
#
# COMPACT_ATOMS: atom_id res chain seq x y z
N MET A 1 15.79 10.05 32.26
CA MET A 1 16.37 10.57 31.00
C MET A 1 15.48 10.13 29.85
N SER A 2 14.62 11.04 29.39
CA SER A 2 13.58 10.78 28.40
C SER A 2 14.16 10.85 26.99
N GLY A 3 14.41 9.69 26.38
CA GLY A 3 14.91 9.55 25.02
C GLY A 3 13.78 9.37 24.00
N CYS A 4 13.35 10.47 23.39
CA CYS A 4 12.97 10.55 21.98
C CYS A 4 12.01 9.47 21.36
N THR A 5 10.76 9.37 21.80
CA THR A 5 9.70 8.56 21.11
C THR A 5 8.82 9.38 20.15
N ARG A 6 9.35 10.48 19.59
CA ARG A 6 8.58 11.42 18.76
C ARG A 6 9.10 11.37 17.32
N ARG A 7 8.55 10.49 16.45
CA ARG A 7 8.49 10.59 14.95
C ARG A 7 8.31 9.21 14.26
N TRP A 8 7.22 8.49 14.51
CA TRP A 8 6.91 7.26 13.73
C TRP A 8 5.50 7.19 13.15
N ARG A 9 4.56 8.05 13.57
CA ARG A 9 3.14 7.99 13.15
C ARG A 9 2.86 8.42 11.70
N GLY A 10 3.81 9.05 11.01
CA GLY A 10 3.62 9.53 9.62
C GLY A 10 4.35 8.72 8.54
N ARG A 11 5.31 7.86 8.91
CA ARG A 11 6.13 7.10 7.95
C ARG A 11 5.36 6.07 7.12
N PRO A 12 4.45 5.26 7.70
CA PRO A 12 3.75 4.23 6.94
C PRO A 12 2.92 4.82 5.81
N LYS A 13 2.19 5.91 6.07
CA LYS A 13 1.39 6.62 5.06
C LYS A 13 2.24 7.21 3.94
N ILE A 14 3.41 7.75 4.28
CA ILE A 14 4.34 8.31 3.29
C ILE A 14 4.92 7.19 2.43
N GLU A 15 5.39 6.09 3.04
CA GLU A 15 5.90 4.92 2.32
C GLU A 15 4.83 4.30 1.41
N LEU A 16 3.60 4.19 1.89
CA LEU A 16 2.46 3.65 1.13
C LEU A 16 2.22 4.42 -0.17
N ALA A 17 2.43 5.74 -0.18
CA ALA A 17 2.30 6.55 -1.39
C ALA A 17 3.32 6.19 -2.48
N PHE A 18 4.41 5.49 -2.15
CA PHE A 18 5.43 5.02 -3.11
C PHE A 18 5.22 3.57 -3.55
N HIS A 19 4.21 2.89 -3.02
CA HIS A 19 3.87 1.51 -3.39
C HIS A 19 2.77 1.47 -4.46
N THR A 20 2.86 0.44 -5.29
CA THR A 20 1.82 0.00 -6.25
C THR A 20 1.02 -1.17 -5.67
N PRO A 21 -0.16 -1.51 -6.24
CA PRO A 21 -0.91 -2.73 -5.91
C PRO A 21 -0.08 -4.01 -5.89
N GLU A 22 0.90 -4.15 -6.78
CA GLU A 22 1.83 -5.31 -6.79
C GLU A 22 2.80 -5.35 -5.58
N THR A 23 3.04 -4.23 -4.90
CA THR A 23 4.08 -4.11 -3.86
C THR A 23 3.55 -3.76 -2.48
N VAL A 24 2.25 -3.45 -2.36
CA VAL A 24 1.61 -3.07 -1.10
C VAL A 24 1.56 -4.20 -0.07
N SER A 25 1.58 -5.46 -0.53
CA SER A 25 1.70 -6.66 0.34
C SER A 25 3.01 -6.66 1.14
N SER A 26 4.09 -6.12 0.58
CA SER A 26 5.38 -5.98 1.29
C SER A 26 5.33 -4.85 2.33
N TRP A 27 4.61 -3.76 2.03
CA TRP A 27 4.36 -2.69 2.98
C TRP A 27 3.55 -3.18 4.18
N SER A 28 2.45 -3.90 3.94
CA SER A 28 1.61 -4.42 5.02
C SER A 28 2.34 -5.44 5.89
N ALA A 29 3.10 -6.37 5.30
CA ALA A 29 3.92 -7.33 6.05
C ALA A 29 4.98 -6.65 6.94
N ARG A 30 5.55 -5.53 6.48
CA ARG A 30 6.53 -4.75 7.24
C ARG A 30 5.91 -4.00 8.41
N TRP A 31 4.70 -3.47 8.25
CA TRP A 31 4.07 -2.61 9.25
C TRP A 31 3.12 -3.37 10.20
N SER A 32 2.60 -4.53 9.81
CA SER A 32 1.72 -5.37 10.66
C SER A 32 2.39 -5.89 11.93
N GLY A 33 3.73 -6.01 11.94
CA GLY A 33 4.53 -6.41 13.10
C GLY A 33 5.01 -5.25 14.00
N THR A 34 4.53 -4.03 13.77
CA THR A 34 4.95 -2.84 14.53
C THR A 34 3.90 -2.41 15.57
N GLU A 35 4.20 -1.38 16.35
CA GLU A 35 3.32 -0.82 17.39
C GLU A 35 2.05 -0.11 16.86
N LEU A 36 1.82 -0.13 15.55
CA LEU A 36 0.65 0.47 14.91
C LEU A 36 -0.58 -0.42 15.09
N ARG A 37 -1.73 0.20 15.33
CA ARG A 37 -3.02 -0.52 15.34
C ARG A 37 -3.29 -1.03 13.93
N GLN A 38 -3.74 -2.28 13.82
CA GLN A 38 -4.18 -2.84 12.54
C GLN A 38 -5.25 -1.97 11.86
N TYR A 39 -6.17 -1.40 12.64
CA TYR A 39 -7.19 -0.47 12.14
C TYR A 39 -6.61 0.78 11.46
N ASP A 40 -5.50 1.34 11.98
CA ASP A 40 -4.84 2.50 11.36
C ASP A 40 -4.20 2.12 10.01
N LEU A 41 -3.64 0.92 9.91
CA LEU A 41 -3.06 0.39 8.67
C LEU A 41 -4.14 0.14 7.61
N GLU A 42 -5.27 -0.43 8.03
CA GLU A 42 -6.44 -0.64 7.18
C GLU A 42 -7.00 0.69 6.65
N ASP A 43 -7.18 1.70 7.50
CA ASP A 43 -7.66 3.01 7.06
C ASP A 43 -6.69 3.69 6.07
N MET A 44 -5.37 3.57 6.31
CA MET A 44 -4.36 4.05 5.38
C MET A 44 -4.42 3.32 4.03
N PHE A 45 -4.59 2.00 4.06
CA PHE A 45 -4.73 1.18 2.86
C PHE A 45 -5.96 1.56 2.03
N TRP A 46 -7.14 1.69 2.64
CA TRP A 46 -8.36 2.03 1.92
C TRP A 46 -8.30 3.40 1.25
N ARG A 47 -7.77 4.41 1.93
CA ARG A 47 -7.54 5.75 1.33
C ARG A 47 -6.52 5.72 0.19
N TRP A 48 -5.62 4.74 0.19
CA TRP A 48 -4.64 4.56 -0.86
C TRP A 48 -5.24 3.77 -2.03
N SER A 49 -6.04 2.73 -1.79
CA SER A 49 -6.65 1.89 -2.82
C SER A 49 -7.63 2.66 -3.70
N GLU A 50 -8.34 3.65 -3.14
CA GLU A 50 -9.21 4.59 -3.89
C GLU A 50 -8.50 5.30 -5.06
N ARG A 51 -7.16 5.37 -5.05
CA ARG A 51 -6.37 5.99 -6.12
C ARG A 51 -6.15 5.08 -7.32
N PHE A 52 -6.35 3.76 -7.19
CA PHE A 52 -5.96 2.80 -8.20
C PHE A 52 -7.17 2.19 -8.90
N PRO A 53 -7.25 2.28 -10.25
CA PRO A 53 -8.37 1.70 -10.99
C PRO A 53 -8.38 0.17 -10.96
N SER A 54 -7.24 -0.53 -10.77
CA SER A 54 -7.24 -1.99 -10.61
C SER A 54 -7.96 -2.47 -9.36
N LEU A 55 -8.05 -1.61 -8.33
CA LEU A 55 -8.68 -1.91 -7.05
C LEU A 55 -10.12 -1.40 -6.97
N ALA A 56 -10.65 -0.83 -8.05
CA ALA A 56 -12.06 -0.40 -8.11
C ALA A 56 -13.08 -1.51 -7.77
N PRO A 57 -12.86 -2.80 -8.11
CA PRO A 57 -13.76 -3.89 -7.70
C PRO A 57 -13.70 -4.22 -6.20
N MET A 58 -12.70 -3.70 -5.49
CA MET A 58 -12.41 -4.06 -4.12
C MET A 58 -13.12 -3.11 -3.15
N GLU A 59 -14.17 -3.61 -2.49
CA GLU A 59 -14.93 -2.80 -1.54
C GLU A 59 -14.62 -3.16 -0.08
N ARG A 60 -14.58 -2.14 0.79
CA ARG A 60 -14.24 -2.29 2.22
C ARG A 60 -15.11 -3.34 2.92
N TRP A 61 -16.41 -3.35 2.64
CA TRP A 61 -17.37 -4.26 3.25
C TRP A 61 -17.15 -5.72 2.88
N MET A 62 -16.56 -6.03 1.72
CA MET A 62 -16.23 -7.42 1.34
C MET A 62 -15.18 -8.05 2.25
N THR A 63 -14.42 -7.21 2.96
CA THR A 63 -13.28 -7.59 3.78
C THR A 63 -13.43 -7.21 5.25
N GLU A 64 -14.56 -6.64 5.67
CA GLU A 64 -14.81 -6.23 7.06
C GLU A 64 -14.72 -7.38 8.07
N SER A 65 -15.03 -8.60 7.64
CA SER A 65 -14.93 -9.82 8.46
C SER A 65 -13.64 -10.60 8.23
N GLN A 66 -12.80 -10.17 7.27
CA GLN A 66 -11.60 -10.89 6.85
C GLN A 66 -10.36 -10.29 7.51
N PRO A 67 -9.35 -11.11 7.83
CA PRO A 67 -8.10 -10.59 8.37
C PRO A 67 -7.36 -9.78 7.31
N PHE A 68 -6.59 -8.77 7.75
CA PHE A 68 -5.91 -7.84 6.83
C PHE A 68 -4.97 -8.53 5.82
N TRP A 69 -4.37 -9.67 6.17
CA TRP A 69 -3.53 -10.42 5.23
C TRP A 69 -4.33 -10.99 4.04
N THR A 70 -5.62 -11.31 4.22
CA THR A 70 -6.50 -11.73 3.12
C THR A 70 -6.73 -10.57 2.16
N VAL A 71 -6.99 -9.37 2.69
CA VAL A 71 -7.12 -8.13 1.89
C VAL A 71 -5.89 -7.93 1.00
N MET A 72 -4.69 -8.16 1.53
CA MET A 72 -3.45 -8.03 0.77
C MET A 72 -3.30 -9.09 -0.32
N ALA A 73 -3.76 -10.33 -0.06
CA ALA A 73 -3.73 -11.40 -1.05
C ALA A 73 -4.69 -11.11 -2.22
N GLU A 74 -5.91 -10.64 -1.92
CA GLU A 74 -6.88 -10.19 -2.94
C GLU A 74 -6.34 -9.01 -3.75
N THR A 75 -5.67 -8.07 -3.08
CA THR A 75 -5.03 -6.93 -3.76
C THR A 75 -3.95 -7.38 -4.74
N ASP A 76 -3.11 -8.35 -4.37
CA ASP A 76 -2.08 -8.92 -5.26
C ASP A 76 -2.73 -9.69 -6.43
N ALA A 77 -3.82 -10.41 -6.18
CA ALA A 77 -4.57 -11.10 -7.23
C ALA A 77 -5.15 -10.10 -8.25
N LEU A 78 -5.87 -9.07 -7.79
CA LEU A 78 -6.41 -8.01 -8.65
C LEU A 78 -5.31 -7.25 -9.42
N ALA A 79 -4.19 -6.98 -8.77
CA ALA A 79 -3.03 -6.37 -9.43
C ALA A 79 -2.49 -7.28 -10.55
N ARG A 80 -2.42 -8.59 -10.34
CA ARG A 80 -1.98 -9.57 -11.35
C ARG A 80 -3.02 -9.86 -12.44
N GLU A 81 -4.30 -9.63 -12.18
CA GLU A 81 -5.36 -9.74 -13.20
C GLU A 81 -5.47 -8.46 -14.04
N SER A 82 -5.07 -7.31 -13.48
CA SER A 82 -5.07 -6.05 -14.21
C SER A 82 -4.20 -6.09 -15.46
N THR A 83 -4.63 -5.44 -16.53
CA THR A 83 -3.90 -5.39 -17.80
C THR A 83 -2.59 -4.64 -17.64
N GLU A 84 -1.56 -4.98 -18.42
CA GLU A 84 -0.25 -4.31 -18.33
C GLU A 84 -0.32 -2.79 -18.57
N SER A 85 -1.26 -2.32 -19.38
CA SER A 85 -1.57 -0.90 -19.54
C SER A 85 -2.03 -0.24 -18.24
N VAL A 86 -2.91 -0.90 -17.48
CA VAL A 86 -3.38 -0.43 -16.16
C VAL A 86 -2.22 -0.39 -15.18
N ARG A 87 -1.42 -1.46 -15.10
CA ARG A 87 -0.24 -1.48 -14.20
C ARG A 87 0.75 -0.38 -14.53
N GLN A 88 0.99 -0.12 -15.81
CA GLN A 88 1.86 0.99 -16.21
C GLN A 88 1.27 2.34 -15.81
N LEU A 89 -0.03 2.58 -16.04
CA LEU A 89 -0.72 3.80 -15.59
C LEU A 89 -0.58 3.97 -14.07
N GLU A 90 -0.75 2.91 -13.29
CA GLU A 90 -0.62 2.94 -11.83
C GLU A 90 0.82 3.26 -11.38
N ARG A 91 1.84 2.72 -12.08
CA ARG A 91 3.25 3.14 -11.92
C ARG A 91 3.46 4.62 -12.30
N TRP A 92 2.60 5.20 -13.14
CA TRP A 92 2.60 6.64 -13.45
C TRP A 92 1.93 7.51 -12.39
N MET A 93 0.94 6.96 -11.68
CA MET A 93 0.23 7.64 -10.60
C MET A 93 1.02 7.68 -9.29
N VAL A 94 1.95 6.75 -9.10
CA VAL A 94 2.87 6.74 -7.96
C VAL A 94 4.01 7.76 -8.17
N PRO A 95 4.30 8.67 -7.22
CA PRO A 95 5.34 9.69 -7.34
C PRO A 95 6.78 9.16 -7.50
N ASN A 96 7.00 7.85 -7.48
CA ASN A 96 8.32 7.26 -7.60
C ASN A 96 8.81 7.31 -9.06
N LYS A 97 9.34 8.48 -9.46
CA LYS A 97 9.96 8.72 -10.77
C LYS A 97 11.48 8.78 -10.72
N LEU A 98 12.08 8.22 -9.67
CA LEU A 98 13.53 8.01 -9.61
C LEU A 98 13.91 6.85 -10.54
N THR A 99 13.85 7.07 -11.85
CA THR A 99 14.76 6.38 -12.76
C THR A 99 16.15 6.88 -12.40
N ALA A 100 16.86 6.15 -11.53
CA ALA A 100 18.28 6.36 -11.31
C ALA A 100 19.02 6.04 -12.61
N ARG A 101 19.01 7.00 -13.53
CA ARG A 101 19.92 7.07 -14.67
C ARG A 101 21.24 7.62 -14.11
N SER A 102 21.92 6.80 -13.31
CA SER A 102 23.31 7.01 -12.93
C SER A 102 24.12 5.81 -13.40
N ARG A 103 24.40 5.79 -14.70
CA ARG A 103 25.63 5.16 -15.19
C ARG A 103 26.45 6.29 -15.80
N VAL A 104 27.47 6.68 -15.03
CA VAL A 104 28.64 7.44 -15.45
C VAL A 104 29.33 6.70 -16.59
#